data_AF-A0ABD3PNQ0-F1
#
_entry.id   AF-A0ABD3PNQ0-F1
#
_cell.length_a   1.000
_cell.length_b   1.000
_cell.length_c   1.000
_cell.angle_alpha   90.00
_cell.angle_beta   90.00
_cell.angle_gamma   90.00
#
_symmetry.space_group_name_H-M   'P 1'
#
loop_
_entity.id
_entity.type
_entity.pdbx_description
1 polymer ?
#
loop_
_entity_poly.entity_id
_entity_poly.type
_entity_poly.pdbx_seq_one_letter_code
_entity_poly.pdbx_strand_id
1 'polypeptide(L)'
;MFRILSCSASPGLLFVGLLHVSLRRRCSVWQEENLQGRELPDNVVTFFVHNIEQHDLDIKNALSAMSCFGAAVDKSTLATIETSLNMTLMNAFEAAAAKQLVKNDDTFYTFAHDRIQEAAYGMIEDTEKPLYQKNSSWHLLRCPLETDNLAMLFVSWAKFVVCCRACRSFKYNLIAGKRSMELSDFSTAFRYFDEGMTYLPKHPWRDHYGLTLELFELATKCSQITGDATSFSILSDQIMTKSVCIEDKLNTVLICHYNISRLIILTIYFPGLLVLAQLEHEVPSTISSVENFQYSIRQILSILDGLADDNLLNYRSMTDHKTIMTMKFFDKPEMVIQQVQPELQPFITASPIGFAYFSVLISKMGDLNSGRRFVHLLKKLIQDNKFKEVAGEVIAMTTGVQCYLELMQSVVSSHLEGEAADKRFDPMCSKI
;
A
#
# COMPACT_ATOMS: atom_id res chain seq x y z
N MET A 1 2.15 -24.89 49.03
CA MET A 1 2.54 -25.86 47.98
C MET A 1 2.21 -25.22 46.62
N PHE A 2 3.03 -24.26 46.18
CA PHE A 2 2.89 -23.67 44.85
C PHE A 2 3.80 -24.43 43.89
N ARG A 3 3.18 -25.09 42.91
CA ARG A 3 3.84 -25.92 41.91
C ARG A 3 4.81 -25.08 41.09
N ILE A 4 6.01 -25.62 40.95
CA ILE A 4 7.02 -25.24 39.97
C ILE A 4 6.39 -25.42 38.59
N LEU A 5 6.07 -24.32 37.91
CA LEU A 5 5.77 -24.31 36.48
C LEU A 5 7.04 -23.88 35.73
N SER A 6 7.39 -24.75 34.78
CA SER A 6 8.39 -24.69 33.71
C SER A 6 9.12 -23.37 33.43
N CYS A 7 10.43 -23.50 33.23
CA CYS A 7 11.38 -22.51 32.73
C CYS A 7 10.90 -21.74 31.49
N SER A 8 10.33 -20.55 31.70
CA SER A 8 10.51 -19.40 30.83
C SER A 8 10.51 -18.16 31.71
N ALA A 9 11.70 -17.75 32.17
CA ALA A 9 11.80 -16.51 32.94
C ALA A 9 11.43 -15.35 32.01
N SER A 10 10.45 -14.52 32.40
CA SER A 10 10.19 -13.26 31.70
C SER A 10 11.48 -12.44 31.69
N PRO A 11 12.01 -12.05 30.52
CA PRO A 11 13.27 -11.30 30.42
C PRO A 11 13.29 -10.04 31.29
N GLY A 12 12.13 -9.39 31.44
CA GLY A 12 11.96 -8.21 32.29
C GLY A 12 12.25 -8.45 33.77
N LEU A 13 11.94 -9.62 34.34
CA LEU A 13 12.21 -9.88 35.76
C LEU A 13 13.66 -10.29 36.03
N LEU A 14 14.31 -10.87 35.02
CA LEU A 14 15.75 -11.17 35.03
C LEU A 14 16.56 -9.86 34.99
N PHE A 15 16.09 -8.90 34.19
CA PHE A 15 16.67 -7.57 34.05
C PHE A 15 16.56 -6.71 35.33
N VAL A 16 15.49 -6.89 36.12
CA VAL A 16 15.25 -6.13 37.37
C VAL A 16 15.98 -6.75 38.58
N GLY A 17 16.79 -7.81 38.39
CA GLY A 17 17.55 -8.45 39.47
C GLY A 17 16.70 -9.22 40.49
N LEU A 18 15.40 -9.38 40.21
CA LEU A 18 14.45 -10.11 41.08
C LEU A 18 14.57 -11.63 40.92
N LEU A 19 15.11 -12.08 39.79
CA LEU A 19 15.37 -13.47 39.47
C LEU A 19 16.86 -13.67 39.14
N HIS A 20 17.52 -14.58 39.83
CA HIS A 20 18.87 -15.03 39.50
C HIS A 20 18.87 -16.48 39.03
N VAL A 21 19.66 -16.80 38.00
CA VAL A 21 19.76 -18.15 37.44
C VAL A 21 20.71 -19.00 38.30
N SER A 22 20.16 -19.97 39.04
CA SER A 22 20.99 -20.88 39.84
C SER A 22 21.47 -22.04 38.96
N LEU A 23 22.74 -22.01 38.55
CA LEU A 23 23.36 -23.08 37.77
C LEU A 23 23.30 -24.45 38.49
N ARG A 24 23.28 -24.45 39.83
CA ARG A 24 23.19 -25.66 40.65
C ARG A 24 21.79 -26.29 40.65
N ARG A 25 20.73 -25.48 40.51
CA ARG A 25 19.32 -25.94 40.50
C ARG A 25 18.69 -25.97 39.10
N ARG A 26 19.39 -25.47 38.07
CA ARG A 26 18.94 -25.33 36.68
C ARG A 26 17.57 -24.64 36.55
N CYS A 27 17.29 -23.69 37.44
CA CYS A 27 16.08 -22.89 37.44
C CYS A 27 16.38 -21.47 37.91
N SER A 28 15.50 -20.55 37.55
CA SER A 28 15.51 -19.17 38.02
C SER A 28 14.94 -19.13 39.43
N VAL A 29 15.68 -18.56 40.38
CA VAL A 29 15.30 -18.49 41.80
C VAL A 29 15.09 -17.03 42.17
N TRP A 30 14.00 -16.75 42.86
CA TRP A 30 13.67 -15.42 43.37
C TRP A 30 14.66 -15.00 44.47
N GLN A 31 15.10 -13.74 44.42
CA GLN A 31 15.83 -13.14 45.54
C GLN A 31 14.82 -12.53 46.52
N GLU A 32 14.50 -13.28 47.59
CA GLU A 32 13.50 -12.88 48.60
C GLU A 32 13.84 -11.55 49.30
N GLU A 33 15.13 -11.18 49.38
CA GLU A 33 15.60 -9.94 49.99
C GLU A 33 15.16 -8.67 49.22
N ASN A 34 14.87 -8.77 47.91
CA ASN A 34 14.45 -7.64 47.05
C ASN A 34 12.92 -7.48 46.94
N LEU A 35 12.13 -8.36 47.56
CA LEU A 35 10.67 -8.41 47.40
C LEU A 35 9.89 -7.79 48.57
N GLN A 36 10.55 -7.40 49.66
CA GLN A 36 9.85 -6.80 50.80
C GLN A 36 9.61 -5.30 50.58
N GLY A 37 8.37 -4.95 50.21
CA GLY A 37 7.84 -3.58 50.30
C GLY A 37 7.60 -2.84 48.99
N ARG A 38 7.69 -3.48 47.82
CA ARG A 38 7.33 -2.85 46.53
C ARG A 38 5.97 -3.35 46.04
N GLU A 39 4.98 -2.46 45.97
CA GLU A 39 3.80 -2.68 45.13
C GLU A 39 4.27 -2.70 43.67
N LEU A 40 4.03 -3.81 42.96
CA LEU A 40 4.30 -3.90 41.54
C LEU A 40 3.24 -3.08 40.80
N PRO A 41 3.61 -2.08 39.98
CA PRO A 41 2.63 -1.32 39.23
C PRO A 41 1.86 -2.23 38.26
N ASP A 42 0.54 -2.04 38.14
CA ASP A 42 -0.33 -2.77 37.20
C ASP A 42 0.08 -2.57 35.72
N ASN A 43 0.90 -1.56 35.43
CA ASN A 43 1.43 -1.26 34.11
C ASN A 43 2.97 -1.25 34.10
N VAL A 44 3.57 -2.11 33.27
CA VAL A 44 5.03 -2.18 33.10
C VAL A 44 5.63 -0.84 32.64
N VAL A 45 4.85 -0.01 31.93
CA VAL A 45 5.29 1.33 31.51
C VAL A 45 5.44 2.28 32.70
N THR A 46 4.53 2.27 33.69
CA THR A 46 4.65 3.15 34.86
C THR A 46 5.84 2.78 35.73
N PHE A 47 6.21 1.50 35.78
CA PHE A 47 7.47 1.06 36.38
C PHE A 47 8.69 1.64 35.65
N PHE A 48 8.71 1.60 34.31
CA PHE A 48 9.82 2.15 33.55
C PHE A 48 9.89 3.68 33.62
N VAL A 49 8.76 4.38 33.69
CA VAL A 49 8.73 5.83 33.95
C VAL A 49 9.40 6.11 35.29
N HIS A 50 8.98 5.43 36.36
CA HIS A 50 9.60 5.61 37.68
C HIS A 50 11.09 5.24 37.68
N ASN A 51 11.49 4.19 36.96
CA ASN A 51 12.90 3.82 36.84
C ASN A 51 13.71 4.92 36.12
N ILE A 52 13.21 5.43 34.99
CA ILE A 52 13.86 6.50 34.22
C ILE A 52 13.97 7.78 35.06
N GLU A 53 12.94 8.13 35.84
CA GLU A 53 12.93 9.32 36.71
C GLU A 53 14.07 9.36 37.73
N GLN A 54 14.50 8.19 38.22
CA GLN A 54 15.56 8.05 39.23
C GLN A 54 16.97 8.28 38.69
N HIS A 55 17.15 8.42 37.37
CA HIS A 55 18.46 8.68 36.76
C HIS A 55 18.71 10.18 36.58
N ASP A 56 19.98 10.49 36.34
CA ASP A 56 20.46 11.85 36.10
C ASP A 56 19.76 12.50 34.90
N LEU A 57 19.69 13.83 34.92
CA LEU A 57 19.01 14.61 33.89
C LEU A 57 19.55 14.32 32.48
N ASP A 58 20.85 14.06 32.36
CA ASP A 58 21.49 13.76 31.08
C ASP A 58 21.00 12.43 30.49
N ILE A 59 20.84 11.40 31.32
CA ILE A 59 20.29 10.09 30.90
C ILE A 59 18.82 10.25 30.50
N LYS A 60 18.04 11.00 31.28
CA LYS A 60 16.63 11.27 30.97
C LYS A 60 16.49 12.01 29.64
N ASN A 61 17.26 13.07 29.44
CA ASN A 61 17.26 13.84 28.20
C ASN A 61 17.70 13.00 27.00
N ALA A 62 18.72 12.15 27.16
CA ALA A 62 19.17 11.24 26.10
C ALA A 62 18.10 10.23 25.72
N LEU A 63 17.42 9.61 26.69
CA LEU A 63 16.34 8.64 26.44
C LEU A 63 15.10 9.32 25.84
N SER A 64 14.71 10.50 26.34
CA SER A 64 13.60 11.27 25.76
C SER A 64 13.91 11.68 24.33
N ALA A 65 15.11 12.19 24.06
CA ALA A 65 15.54 12.50 22.70
C ALA A 65 15.53 11.24 21.83
N MET A 66 16.15 10.14 22.26
CA MET A 66 16.17 8.84 21.58
C MET A 66 14.76 8.33 21.26
N SER A 67 13.81 8.49 22.18
CA SER A 67 12.43 8.06 21.98
C SER A 67 11.74 8.79 20.83
N CYS A 68 12.15 10.03 20.54
CA CYS A 68 11.77 10.77 19.34
C CYS A 68 12.50 10.28 18.08
N PHE A 69 13.69 9.65 18.20
CA PHE A 69 14.44 9.02 17.11
C PHE A 69 13.89 7.67 16.68
N GLY A 70 13.23 6.97 17.59
CA GLY A 70 12.66 5.65 17.38
C GLY A 70 13.31 4.62 18.28
N ALA A 71 13.27 3.35 17.89
CA ALA A 71 13.79 2.26 18.70
C ALA A 71 15.34 2.23 18.77
N ALA A 72 16.02 2.82 17.79
CA ALA A 72 17.48 2.83 17.70
C ALA A 72 18.02 4.14 17.10
N VAL A 73 19.26 4.47 17.46
CA VAL A 73 20.01 5.63 16.95
C VAL A 73 21.41 5.18 16.56
N ASP A 74 21.81 5.55 15.34
CA ASP A 74 23.16 5.33 14.83
C ASP A 74 24.18 6.24 15.53
N LYS A 75 25.34 5.67 15.90
CA LYS A 75 26.42 6.41 16.56
C LYS A 75 27.03 7.48 15.67
N SER A 76 27.10 7.28 14.35
CA SER A 76 27.64 8.30 13.44
C SER A 76 26.74 9.53 13.36
N THR A 77 25.43 9.30 13.42
CA THR A 77 24.41 10.37 13.55
C THR A 77 24.57 11.13 14.86
N LEU A 78 24.76 10.44 15.99
CA LEU A 78 24.99 11.10 17.29
C LEU A 78 26.25 11.96 17.30
N ALA A 79 27.38 11.45 16.81
CA ALA A 79 28.63 12.21 16.73
C ALA A 79 28.46 13.51 15.92
N THR A 80 27.68 13.45 14.85
CA THR A 80 27.38 14.61 14.01
C THR A 80 26.51 15.61 14.76
N ILE A 81 25.50 15.13 15.50
CA ILE A 81 24.62 15.97 16.33
C ILE A 81 25.43 16.64 17.44
N GLU A 82 26.24 15.90 18.19
CA GLU A 82 27.13 16.41 19.25
C GLU A 82 28.03 17.55 18.75
N THR A 83 28.65 17.34 17.58
CA THR A 83 29.52 18.35 16.95
C THR A 83 28.73 19.59 16.55
N SER A 84 27.52 19.41 16.02
CA SER A 84 26.67 20.53 15.57
C SER A 84 26.06 21.37 16.72
N LEU A 85 25.91 20.73 17.89
CA LEU A 85 25.25 21.29 19.07
C LEU A 85 26.23 21.69 20.18
N ASN A 86 27.50 21.31 20.07
CA ASN A 86 28.48 21.44 21.14
C ASN A 86 27.97 20.84 22.47
N MET A 87 27.41 19.62 22.38
CA MET A 87 26.88 18.85 23.50
C MET A 87 27.54 17.47 23.54
N THR A 88 27.61 16.85 24.72
CA THR A 88 28.06 15.47 24.92
C THR A 88 26.88 14.55 25.22
N LEU A 89 26.39 13.85 24.20
CA LEU A 89 25.28 12.90 24.25
C LEU A 89 25.76 11.45 24.37
N MET A 90 26.91 11.08 23.77
CA MET A 90 27.45 9.72 23.81
C MET A 90 27.71 9.25 25.24
N ASN A 91 28.26 10.12 26.10
CA ASN A 91 28.47 9.79 27.52
C ASN A 91 27.15 9.44 28.22
N ALA A 92 26.05 10.13 27.89
CA ALA A 92 24.74 9.84 28.45
C ALA A 92 24.17 8.51 27.93
N PHE A 93 24.41 8.17 26.65
CA PHE A 93 24.04 6.86 26.08
C PHE A 93 24.89 5.71 26.63
N GLU A 94 26.19 5.92 26.86
CA GLU A 94 27.07 4.95 27.53
C GLU A 94 26.62 4.71 28.98
N ALA A 95 26.29 5.78 29.70
CA ALA A 95 25.73 5.68 31.04
C ALA A 95 24.38 4.94 31.03
N ALA A 96 23.48 5.25 30.08
CA ALA A 96 22.22 4.55 29.90
C ALA A 96 22.42 3.05 29.57
N ALA A 97 23.46 2.72 28.80
CA ALA A 97 23.82 1.34 28.49
C ALA A 97 24.39 0.59 29.70
N ALA A 98 25.19 1.25 30.54
CA ALA A 98 25.65 0.68 31.81
C ALA A 98 24.48 0.39 32.78
N LYS A 99 23.39 1.16 32.69
CA LYS A 99 22.12 0.92 33.40
C LYS A 99 21.19 -0.04 32.67
N GLN A 100 21.66 -0.63 31.56
CA GLN A 100 20.95 -1.57 30.70
C GLN A 100 19.70 -1.02 30.01
N LEU A 101 19.40 0.29 30.12
CA LEU A 101 18.22 0.91 29.49
C LEU A 101 18.30 0.89 27.96
N VAL A 102 19.53 0.86 27.45
CA VAL A 102 19.90 0.86 26.04
C VAL A 102 20.96 -0.22 25.81
N LYS A 103 20.88 -0.91 24.69
CA LYS A 103 21.93 -1.80 24.17
C LYS A 103 22.91 -0.98 23.36
N ASN A 104 24.19 -1.19 23.61
CA ASN A 104 25.29 -0.53 22.92
C ASN A 104 25.96 -1.56 22.00
N ASP A 105 25.60 -1.52 20.71
CA ASP A 105 26.23 -2.31 19.65
C ASP A 105 27.31 -1.47 18.95
N ASP A 106 28.14 -2.08 18.09
CA ASP A 106 29.23 -1.35 17.42
C ASP A 106 28.75 -0.11 16.64
N THR A 107 27.56 -0.19 16.04
CA THR A 107 27.00 0.87 15.18
C THR A 107 25.80 1.60 15.78
N PHE A 108 25.07 1.01 16.72
CA PHE A 108 23.80 1.57 17.22
C PHE A 108 23.72 1.59 18.73
N TYR A 109 22.99 2.58 19.23
CA TYR A 109 22.30 2.52 20.51
C TYR A 109 20.86 2.08 20.25
N THR A 110 20.38 1.02 20.90
CA THR A 110 19.02 0.49 20.71
C THR A 110 18.32 0.39 22.07
N PHE A 111 17.06 0.82 22.20
CA PHE A 111 16.33 0.60 23.45
C PHE A 111 16.37 -0.88 23.84
N ALA A 112 16.66 -1.19 25.10
CA ALA A 112 16.73 -2.58 25.52
C ALA A 112 15.37 -3.28 25.39
N HIS A 113 14.28 -2.50 25.43
CA HIS A 113 12.91 -2.96 25.25
C HIS A 113 11.97 -1.81 24.81
N ASP A 114 10.96 -2.11 23.99
CA ASP A 114 9.99 -1.14 23.46
C ASP A 114 9.24 -0.37 24.57
N ARG A 115 9.00 -1.02 25.71
CA ARG A 115 8.36 -0.39 26.89
C ARG A 115 9.23 0.70 27.55
N ILE A 116 10.55 0.64 27.39
CA ILE A 116 11.46 1.70 27.85
C ILE A 116 11.33 2.90 26.93
N GLN A 117 11.25 2.67 25.61
CA GLN A 117 10.98 3.73 24.64
C GLN A 117 9.64 4.40 24.91
N GLU A 118 8.59 3.62 25.13
CA GLU A 118 7.24 4.12 25.41
C GLU A 118 7.21 4.96 26.71
N ALA A 119 7.90 4.49 27.76
CA ALA A 119 8.05 5.25 29.00
C ALA A 119 8.81 6.56 28.78
N ALA A 120 9.97 6.52 28.11
CA ALA A 120 10.77 7.70 27.81
C ALA A 120 10.00 8.73 26.96
N TYR A 121 9.23 8.28 25.97
CA TYR A 121 8.39 9.15 25.16
C TYR A 121 7.21 9.73 25.95
N GLY A 122 6.62 8.93 26.84
CA GLY A 122 5.52 9.35 27.72
C GLY A 122 5.94 10.41 28.74
N MET A 123 7.23 10.47 29.09
CA MET A 123 7.78 11.47 30.02
C MET A 123 7.95 12.87 29.40
N ILE A 124 7.84 13.00 28.07
CA ILE A 124 7.87 14.31 27.41
C ILE A 124 6.49 14.95 27.58
N GLU A 125 6.42 16.20 28.03
CA GLU A 125 5.15 16.92 28.08
C GLU A 125 4.53 17.01 26.68
N ASP A 126 3.21 16.83 26.56
CA ASP A 126 2.51 16.83 25.27
C ASP A 126 2.69 18.15 24.49
N THR A 127 2.87 19.25 25.22
CA THR A 127 3.18 20.59 24.70
C THR A 127 4.60 20.69 24.13
N GLU A 128 5.54 19.88 24.64
CA GLU A 128 6.94 19.90 24.26
C GLU A 128 7.29 18.87 23.18
N LYS A 129 6.51 17.79 23.02
CA LYS A 129 6.72 16.78 21.97
C LYS A 129 6.92 17.39 20.57
N PRO A 130 6.09 18.37 20.12
CA PRO A 130 6.31 19.02 18.82
C PRO A 130 7.61 19.83 18.76
N LEU A 131 8.06 20.42 19.89
CA LEU A 131 9.30 21.19 19.97
C LEU A 131 10.53 20.29 19.94
N TYR A 132 10.52 19.18 20.67
CA TYR A 132 11.59 18.18 20.62
C TYR A 132 11.76 17.64 19.20
N GLN A 133 10.65 17.25 18.55
CA GLN A 133 10.66 16.79 17.16
C GLN A 133 11.15 17.87 16.18
N LYS A 134 10.75 19.13 16.39
CA LYS A 134 11.16 20.26 15.55
C LYS A 134 12.65 20.60 15.72
N ASN A 135 13.15 20.63 16.96
CA ASN A 135 14.54 20.95 17.27
C ASN A 135 15.47 19.83 16.80
N SER A 136 15.11 18.58 17.09
CA SER A 136 15.88 17.44 16.64
C SER A 136 15.95 17.39 15.11
N SER A 137 14.82 17.64 14.42
CA SER A 137 14.81 17.80 12.96
C SER A 137 15.70 18.97 12.50
N TRP A 138 15.68 20.11 13.20
CA TRP A 138 16.50 21.29 12.91
C TRP A 138 18.02 21.06 13.02
N HIS A 139 18.46 20.16 13.91
CA HIS A 139 19.87 19.82 14.06
C HIS A 139 20.36 18.83 12.99
N LEU A 140 19.53 17.85 12.61
CA LEU A 140 19.77 16.99 11.46
C LEU A 140 19.92 17.79 10.15
N LEU A 141 19.27 18.95 10.04
CA LEU A 141 19.33 19.84 8.87
C LEU A 141 20.65 20.61 8.71
N ARG A 142 21.50 20.65 9.74
CA ARG A 142 22.86 21.21 9.67
C ARG A 142 23.92 20.15 9.33
N CYS A 143 23.53 18.88 9.27
CA CYS A 143 24.42 17.79 8.91
C CYS A 143 24.53 17.70 7.38
N PRO A 144 25.73 17.58 6.80
CA PRO A 144 25.88 17.25 5.39
C PRO A 144 25.20 15.91 5.12
N LEU A 145 24.18 15.92 4.27
CA LEU A 145 23.49 14.71 3.81
C LEU A 145 24.34 14.04 2.73
N GLU A 146 25.51 13.54 3.13
CA GLU A 146 26.37 12.71 2.28
C GLU A 146 26.05 11.22 2.42
N THR A 147 25.22 10.82 3.39
CA THR A 147 24.86 9.43 3.66
C THR A 147 23.35 9.19 3.62
N ASP A 148 22.93 8.11 2.95
CA ASP A 148 21.53 7.67 2.84
C ASP A 148 20.84 7.47 4.20
N ASN A 149 21.62 7.15 5.24
CA ASN A 149 21.11 6.91 6.60
C ASN A 149 20.53 8.18 7.26
N LEU A 150 21.12 9.35 7.05
CA LEU A 150 20.62 10.61 7.63
C LEU A 150 19.34 11.09 6.92
N ALA A 151 19.20 10.80 5.62
CA ALA A 151 17.98 11.03 4.87
C ALA A 151 16.84 10.09 5.34
N MET A 152 17.14 8.83 5.68
CA MET A 152 16.16 7.89 6.24
C MET A 152 15.61 8.35 7.60
N LEU A 153 16.48 8.84 8.50
CA LEU A 153 16.09 9.40 9.79
C LEU A 153 15.21 10.66 9.61
N PHE A 154 15.58 11.54 8.69
CA PHE A 154 14.84 12.77 8.40
C PHE A 154 13.38 12.51 7.98
N VAL A 155 13.10 11.47 7.19
CA VAL A 155 11.73 11.21 6.69
C VAL A 155 10.85 10.44 7.66
N SER A 156 11.42 9.52 8.45
CA SER A 156 10.66 8.91 9.56
C SER A 156 10.16 9.97 10.55
N TRP A 157 10.86 11.11 10.60
CA TRP A 157 10.59 12.26 11.46
C TRP A 157 9.69 13.32 10.83
N ALA A 158 9.78 13.47 9.50
CA ALA A 158 9.03 14.46 8.75
C ALA A 158 7.51 14.20 8.74
N LYS A 159 7.04 12.97 9.06
CA LYS A 159 5.60 12.64 9.14
C LYS A 159 4.76 13.60 10.00
N PHE A 160 5.39 14.39 10.88
CA PHE A 160 4.72 15.40 11.72
C PHE A 160 5.11 16.87 11.46
N VAL A 161 6.02 17.19 10.52
CA VAL A 161 6.55 18.55 10.36
C VAL A 161 6.55 19.03 8.92
N VAL A 162 5.46 19.71 8.54
CA VAL A 162 5.34 20.52 7.30
C VAL A 162 5.78 21.99 7.54
N CYS A 163 6.31 22.32 8.72
CA CYS A 163 6.48 23.72 9.15
C CYS A 163 7.90 24.08 9.63
N CYS A 164 8.94 23.46 9.04
CA CYS A 164 10.32 23.79 9.38
C CYS A 164 10.99 24.67 8.30
N ARG A 165 11.96 25.50 8.73
CA ARG A 165 12.69 26.42 7.85
C ARG A 165 13.51 25.70 6.78
N ALA A 166 13.74 24.39 6.88
CA ALA A 166 14.39 23.59 5.85
C ALA A 166 13.46 22.88 4.88
N CYS A 167 12.14 22.89 5.14
CA CYS A 167 11.16 22.73 4.08
C CYS A 167 11.33 23.84 3.03
N ARG A 168 12.08 24.93 3.30
CA ARG A 168 12.47 25.96 2.33
C ARG A 168 13.58 25.53 1.36
N SER A 169 13.50 24.29 0.88
CA SER A 169 14.40 23.74 -0.13
C SER A 169 13.64 22.73 -0.97
N PHE A 170 13.60 22.95 -2.29
CA PHE A 170 12.96 22.00 -3.20
C PHE A 170 13.63 20.62 -3.17
N LYS A 171 14.95 20.54 -2.89
CA LYS A 171 15.69 19.28 -2.79
C LYS A 171 15.25 18.43 -1.60
N TYR A 172 15.06 19.04 -0.44
CA TYR A 172 14.64 18.31 0.76
C TYR A 172 13.20 17.83 0.65
N ASN A 173 12.32 18.65 0.09
CA ASN A 173 10.96 18.25 -0.23
C ASN A 173 10.90 17.08 -1.24
N LEU A 174 11.76 17.10 -2.27
CA LEU A 174 11.84 16.00 -3.22
C LEU A 174 12.21 14.67 -2.55
N ILE A 175 13.20 14.68 -1.65
CA ILE A 175 13.61 13.48 -0.89
C ILE A 175 12.47 13.02 0.04
N ALA A 176 11.88 13.94 0.79
CA ALA A 176 10.78 13.63 1.70
C ALA A 176 9.58 13.04 0.96
N GLY A 177 9.21 13.62 -0.18
CA GLY A 177 8.11 13.14 -1.00
C GLY A 177 8.36 11.73 -1.57
N LYS A 178 9.55 11.46 -2.14
CA LYS A 178 9.91 10.11 -2.64
C LYS A 178 9.77 9.06 -1.55
N ARG A 179 10.24 9.37 -0.36
CA ARG A 179 10.21 8.43 0.76
C ARG A 179 8.80 8.28 1.36
N SER A 180 7.97 9.32 1.34
CA SER A 180 6.53 9.18 1.61
C SER A 180 5.86 8.22 0.61
N MET A 181 6.25 8.25 -0.67
CA MET A 181 5.76 7.28 -1.67
C MET A 181 6.21 5.84 -1.37
N GLU A 182 7.44 5.63 -0.91
CA GLU A 182 7.93 4.29 -0.49
C GLU A 182 7.11 3.73 0.69
N LEU A 183 6.59 4.61 1.55
CA LEU A 183 5.67 4.27 2.63
C LEU A 183 4.19 4.23 2.19
N SER A 184 3.92 4.31 0.87
CA SER A 184 2.59 4.36 0.26
C SER A 184 1.69 5.51 0.72
N ASP A 185 2.26 6.58 1.29
CA ASP A 185 1.54 7.79 1.68
C ASP A 185 1.63 8.85 0.57
N PHE A 186 0.86 8.63 -0.50
CA PHE A 186 0.87 9.48 -1.69
C PHE A 186 0.31 10.89 -1.45
N SER A 187 -0.57 11.05 -0.46
CA SER A 187 -1.13 12.36 -0.08
C SER A 187 -0.08 13.24 0.58
N THR A 188 0.66 12.69 1.55
CA THR A 188 1.79 13.41 2.18
C THR A 188 2.91 13.64 1.16
N ALA A 189 3.20 12.66 0.29
CA ALA A 189 4.18 12.83 -0.76
C ALA A 189 3.85 14.02 -1.67
N PHE A 190 2.60 14.12 -2.12
CA PHE A 190 2.12 15.24 -2.93
C PHE A 190 2.35 16.58 -2.22
N ARG A 191 2.00 16.67 -0.93
CA ARG A 191 2.20 17.90 -0.14
C ARG A 191 3.66 18.33 -0.07
N TYR A 192 4.59 17.38 0.06
CA TYR A 192 6.01 17.71 -0.02
C TYR A 192 6.39 18.22 -1.39
N PHE A 193 5.96 17.56 -2.47
CA PHE A 193 6.32 18.01 -3.81
C PHE A 193 5.75 19.40 -4.11
N ASP A 194 4.49 19.65 -3.72
CA ASP A 194 3.82 20.95 -3.86
C ASP A 194 4.56 22.06 -3.11
N GLU A 195 4.87 21.82 -1.84
CA GLU A 195 5.67 22.74 -1.03
C GLU A 195 7.07 22.94 -1.65
N GLY A 196 7.70 21.88 -2.16
CA GLY A 196 8.98 21.92 -2.87
C GLY A 196 8.95 22.81 -4.12
N MET A 197 7.84 22.80 -4.87
CA MET A 197 7.65 23.64 -6.04
C MET A 197 7.63 25.13 -5.68
N THR A 198 7.16 25.50 -4.49
CA THR A 198 7.16 26.90 -4.02
C THR A 198 8.58 27.46 -3.78
N TYR A 199 9.58 26.58 -3.56
CA TYR A 199 10.98 26.95 -3.32
C TYR A 199 11.89 26.77 -4.54
N LEU A 200 11.32 26.51 -5.71
CA LEU A 200 12.10 26.48 -6.94
C LEU A 200 12.69 27.87 -7.24
N PRO A 201 13.94 27.94 -7.73
CA PRO A 201 14.56 29.20 -8.10
C PRO A 201 13.90 29.79 -9.35
N LYS A 202 14.27 31.02 -9.71
CA LYS A 202 13.62 31.80 -10.79
C LYS A 202 13.59 31.11 -12.16
N HIS A 203 14.58 30.28 -12.50
CA HIS A 203 14.67 29.57 -13.78
C HIS A 203 14.90 28.07 -13.57
N PRO A 204 13.95 27.33 -12.96
CA PRO A 204 14.20 25.98 -12.45
C PRO A 204 14.42 24.96 -13.57
N TRP A 205 13.64 25.07 -14.65
CA TRP A 205 13.79 24.29 -15.88
C TRP A 205 15.08 24.57 -16.67
N ARG A 206 15.86 25.61 -16.31
CA ARG A 206 17.17 25.88 -16.93
C ARG A 206 18.31 25.49 -16.00
N ASP A 207 18.22 25.94 -14.75
CA ASP A 207 19.33 25.86 -13.79
C ASP A 207 19.34 24.51 -13.03
N HIS A 208 18.18 23.86 -12.91
CA HIS A 208 17.99 22.61 -12.19
C HIS A 208 17.02 21.67 -12.94
N TYR A 209 17.21 21.54 -14.25
CA TYR A 209 16.29 20.82 -15.14
C TYR A 209 15.91 19.43 -14.61
N GLY A 210 16.90 18.55 -14.36
CA GLY A 210 16.63 17.17 -13.94
C GLY A 210 15.83 17.07 -12.64
N LEU A 211 16.18 17.87 -11.62
CA LEU A 211 15.45 17.89 -10.35
C LEU A 211 14.05 18.50 -10.49
N THR A 212 13.90 19.48 -11.38
CA THR A 212 12.60 20.10 -11.65
C THR A 212 11.70 19.11 -12.37
N LEU A 213 12.18 18.47 -13.43
CA LEU A 213 11.44 17.44 -14.16
C LEU A 213 10.97 16.34 -13.20
N GLU A 214 11.88 15.80 -12.39
CA GLU A 214 11.57 14.73 -11.44
C GLU A 214 10.53 15.16 -10.40
N LEU A 215 10.64 16.38 -9.86
CA LEU A 215 9.67 16.93 -8.90
C LEU A 215 8.26 17.01 -9.50
N PHE A 216 8.14 17.53 -10.73
CA PHE A 216 6.86 17.64 -11.42
C PHE A 216 6.29 16.28 -11.83
N GLU A 217 7.12 15.33 -12.30
CA GLU A 217 6.70 13.97 -12.64
C GLU A 217 6.12 13.24 -11.43
N LEU A 218 6.82 13.29 -10.29
CA LEU A 218 6.37 12.63 -9.06
C LEU A 218 5.12 13.30 -8.48
N ALA A 219 5.04 14.63 -8.52
CA ALA A 219 3.82 15.35 -8.14
C ALA A 219 2.62 14.96 -9.01
N THR A 220 2.82 14.86 -10.33
CA THR A 220 1.79 14.42 -11.31
C THR A 220 1.33 12.99 -11.01
N LYS A 221 2.27 12.08 -10.70
CA LYS A 221 1.94 10.71 -10.32
C LYS A 221 1.14 10.66 -9.02
N CYS A 222 1.53 11.42 -8.01
CA CYS A 222 0.80 11.48 -6.75
C CYS A 222 -0.61 12.05 -6.93
N SER A 223 -0.78 13.15 -7.67
CA SER A 223 -2.11 13.74 -7.93
C SER A 223 -3.02 12.80 -8.72
N GLN A 224 -2.46 12.03 -9.65
CA GLN A 224 -3.19 10.96 -10.33
C GLN A 224 -3.69 9.91 -9.33
N ILE A 225 -2.83 9.41 -8.44
CA ILE A 225 -3.18 8.38 -7.47
C ILE A 225 -4.21 8.88 -6.46
N THR A 226 -4.05 10.10 -5.94
CA THR A 226 -4.97 10.70 -4.97
C THR A 226 -6.27 11.20 -5.60
N GLY A 227 -6.36 11.26 -6.92
CA GLY A 227 -7.56 11.67 -7.65
C GLY A 227 -7.73 13.19 -7.80
N ASP A 228 -6.69 13.98 -7.53
CA ASP A 228 -6.70 15.43 -7.77
C ASP A 228 -6.50 15.74 -9.28
N ALA A 229 -7.63 15.84 -9.99
CA ALA A 229 -7.66 16.09 -11.42
C ALA A 229 -7.13 17.49 -11.80
N THR A 230 -7.28 18.48 -10.93
CA THR A 230 -6.86 19.86 -11.21
C THR A 230 -5.34 19.95 -11.21
N SER A 231 -4.71 19.50 -10.13
CA SER A 231 -3.26 19.47 -10.02
C SER A 231 -2.64 18.57 -11.09
N PHE A 232 -3.26 17.42 -11.35
CA PHE A 232 -2.82 16.51 -12.42
C PHE A 232 -2.75 17.19 -13.78
N SER A 233 -3.79 17.91 -14.17
CA SER A 233 -3.86 18.61 -15.46
C SER A 233 -2.78 19.69 -15.57
N ILE A 234 -2.64 20.52 -14.54
CA ILE A 234 -1.66 21.62 -14.52
C ILE A 234 -0.23 21.10 -14.59
N LEU A 235 0.10 20.10 -13.76
CA LEU A 235 1.46 19.58 -13.66
C LEU A 235 1.88 18.80 -14.92
N SER A 236 0.99 17.97 -15.45
CA SER A 236 1.25 17.23 -16.69
C SER A 236 1.45 18.18 -17.88
N ASP A 237 0.63 19.22 -18.04
CA ASP A 237 0.79 20.22 -19.09
C ASP A 237 2.12 20.98 -18.99
N GLN A 238 2.55 21.31 -17.77
CA GLN A 238 3.87 21.93 -17.57
C GLN A 238 5.00 21.03 -18.04
N ILE A 239 4.97 19.73 -17.72
CA ILE A 239 5.99 18.79 -18.20
C ILE A 239 5.95 18.72 -19.73
N MET A 240 4.76 18.57 -20.33
CA MET A 240 4.61 18.46 -21.78
C MET A 240 5.10 19.70 -22.54
N THR A 241 5.00 20.88 -21.92
CA THR A 241 5.39 22.16 -22.50
C THR A 241 6.87 22.51 -22.25
N LYS A 242 7.41 22.16 -21.08
CA LYS A 242 8.76 22.60 -20.64
C LYS A 242 9.86 21.58 -20.89
N SER A 243 9.53 20.31 -21.10
CA SER A 243 10.53 19.29 -21.40
C SER A 243 11.17 19.47 -22.77
N VAL A 244 12.46 19.16 -22.85
CA VAL A 244 13.33 19.44 -24.00
C VAL A 244 13.26 18.33 -25.04
N CYS A 245 13.10 17.07 -24.63
CA CYS A 245 13.04 15.92 -25.53
C CYS A 245 11.79 15.06 -25.31
N ILE A 246 11.60 14.07 -26.19
CA ILE A 246 10.44 13.17 -26.14
C ILE A 246 10.55 12.16 -25.01
N GLU A 247 11.77 11.72 -24.68
CA GLU A 247 12.06 10.76 -23.63
C GLU A 247 11.58 11.27 -22.27
N ASP A 248 11.79 12.56 -22.00
CA ASP A 248 11.35 13.24 -20.77
C ASP A 248 9.81 13.31 -20.64
N LYS A 249 9.07 13.11 -21.74
CA LYS A 249 7.59 13.12 -21.75
C LYS A 249 6.98 11.74 -21.56
N LEU A 250 7.74 10.67 -21.76
CA LEU A 250 7.21 9.31 -21.85
C LEU A 250 6.48 8.89 -20.57
N ASN A 251 7.06 9.16 -19.40
CA ASN A 251 6.43 8.85 -18.12
C ASN A 251 5.11 9.60 -17.96
N THR A 252 5.09 10.91 -18.20
CA THR A 252 3.86 11.71 -18.10
C THR A 252 2.78 11.24 -19.07
N VAL A 253 3.15 10.91 -20.31
CA VAL A 253 2.21 10.36 -21.30
C VAL A 253 1.61 9.03 -20.84
N LEU A 254 2.41 8.13 -20.27
CA LEU A 254 1.93 6.87 -19.69
C LEU A 254 0.96 7.12 -18.53
N ILE A 255 1.29 8.05 -17.63
CA ILE A 255 0.43 8.43 -16.51
C ILE A 255 -0.89 9.04 -17.01
N CYS A 256 -0.86 9.89 -18.05
CA CYS A 256 -2.05 10.44 -18.70
C CYS A 256 -2.91 9.35 -19.34
N HIS A 257 -2.31 8.39 -20.04
CA HIS A 257 -3.03 7.27 -20.63
C HIS A 257 -3.77 6.44 -19.57
N TYR A 258 -3.11 6.14 -18.45
CA TYR A 258 -3.74 5.44 -17.33
C TYR A 258 -4.87 6.26 -16.70
N ASN A 259 -4.68 7.59 -16.54
CA ASN A 259 -5.70 8.46 -15.96
C ASN A 259 -6.96 8.52 -16.85
N ILE A 260 -6.78 8.69 -18.17
CA ILE A 260 -7.88 8.69 -19.15
C ILE A 260 -8.63 7.36 -19.11
N SER A 261 -7.89 6.25 -19.13
CA SER A 261 -8.48 4.90 -19.05
C SER A 261 -9.32 4.76 -17.79
N ARG A 262 -8.80 5.18 -16.63
CA ARG A 262 -9.53 5.16 -15.35
C ARG A 262 -10.77 6.05 -15.37
N LEU A 263 -10.71 7.26 -15.96
CA LEU A 263 -11.84 8.18 -16.03
C LEU A 263 -12.96 7.65 -16.93
N ILE A 264 -12.62 7.14 -18.13
CA ILE A 264 -13.60 6.51 -19.04
C ILE A 264 -14.31 5.34 -18.35
N ILE A 265 -13.55 4.58 -17.58
CA ILE A 265 -14.05 3.45 -16.81
C ILE A 265 -15.07 3.92 -15.76
N LEU A 266 -14.75 4.96 -14.98
CA LEU A 266 -15.67 5.51 -13.96
C LEU A 266 -16.92 6.17 -14.57
N THR A 267 -16.81 6.84 -15.73
CA THR A 267 -17.97 7.47 -16.38
C THR A 267 -18.97 6.47 -16.94
N ILE A 268 -18.53 5.25 -17.27
CA ILE A 268 -19.43 4.15 -17.67
C ILE A 268 -20.05 3.48 -16.44
N TYR A 269 -19.26 3.31 -15.38
CA TYR A 269 -19.64 2.53 -14.21
C TYR A 269 -20.80 3.10 -13.40
N PHE A 270 -20.66 4.33 -12.89
CA PHE A 270 -21.65 4.90 -11.97
C PHE A 270 -23.04 5.08 -12.62
N PRO A 271 -23.15 5.58 -13.87
CA PRO A 271 -24.43 5.61 -14.55
C PRO A 271 -25.02 4.22 -14.79
N GLY A 272 -24.19 3.22 -15.09
CA GLY A 272 -24.63 1.82 -15.23
C GLY A 272 -25.28 1.28 -13.95
N LEU A 273 -24.67 1.51 -12.79
CA LEU A 273 -25.27 1.13 -11.50
C LEU A 273 -26.59 1.84 -11.21
N LEU A 274 -26.72 3.12 -11.55
CA LEU A 274 -27.97 3.86 -11.39
C LEU A 274 -29.09 3.26 -12.25
N VAL A 275 -28.78 2.87 -13.49
CA VAL A 275 -29.75 2.19 -14.37
C VAL A 275 -30.13 0.82 -13.80
N LEU A 276 -29.16 0.04 -13.29
CA LEU A 276 -29.45 -1.25 -12.66
C LEU A 276 -30.36 -1.12 -11.44
N ALA A 277 -30.15 -0.11 -10.59
CA ALA A 277 -31.04 0.19 -9.46
C ALA A 277 -32.47 0.55 -9.94
N GLN A 278 -32.60 1.33 -11.02
CA GLN A 278 -33.90 1.64 -11.64
C GLN A 278 -34.58 0.40 -12.24
N LEU A 279 -33.80 -0.61 -12.63
CA LEU A 279 -34.29 -1.90 -13.10
C LEU A 279 -34.60 -2.89 -11.96
N GLU A 280 -34.56 -2.44 -10.70
CA GLU A 280 -34.79 -3.25 -9.48
C GLU A 280 -33.69 -4.30 -9.23
N HIS A 281 -32.50 -4.07 -9.78
CA HIS A 281 -31.31 -4.90 -9.55
C HIS A 281 -30.24 -4.08 -8.84
N GLU A 282 -30.28 -4.05 -7.51
CA GLU A 282 -29.25 -3.39 -6.72
C GLU A 282 -27.97 -4.24 -6.70
N VAL A 283 -26.86 -3.64 -7.12
CA VAL A 283 -25.52 -4.21 -6.94
C VAL A 283 -25.02 -3.79 -5.56
N PRO A 284 -24.60 -4.72 -4.69
CA PRO A 284 -24.04 -4.38 -3.39
C PRO A 284 -22.85 -3.42 -3.53
N SER A 285 -22.76 -2.43 -2.65
CA SER A 285 -21.63 -1.48 -2.64
C SER A 285 -20.33 -2.07 -2.09
N THR A 286 -20.42 -3.19 -1.37
CA THR A 286 -19.31 -3.99 -0.82
C THR A 286 -19.76 -5.44 -0.61
N ILE A 287 -18.81 -6.40 -0.68
CA ILE A 287 -19.05 -7.77 -0.18
C ILE A 287 -18.58 -7.87 1.25
N SER A 288 -19.45 -8.32 2.14
CA SER A 288 -19.07 -8.75 3.49
C SER A 288 -18.29 -10.08 3.39
N SER A 289 -16.95 -10.01 3.30
CA SER A 289 -15.98 -11.12 3.37
C SER A 289 -15.72 -12.01 2.14
N VAL A 290 -14.48 -12.50 2.05
CA VAL A 290 -13.97 -13.46 1.05
C VAL A 290 -14.69 -14.83 1.11
N GLU A 291 -15.24 -15.20 2.27
CA GLU A 291 -15.99 -16.45 2.43
C GLU A 291 -17.29 -16.44 1.63
N ASN A 292 -17.96 -15.28 1.55
CA ASN A 292 -19.15 -15.10 0.73
C ASN A 292 -18.83 -15.18 -0.78
N PHE A 293 -17.64 -14.74 -1.21
CA PHE A 293 -17.19 -14.83 -2.60
C PHE A 293 -17.05 -16.28 -3.07
N GLN A 294 -16.30 -17.11 -2.33
CA GLN A 294 -16.09 -18.52 -2.69
C GLN A 294 -17.38 -19.35 -2.57
N TYR A 295 -18.28 -18.95 -1.68
CA TYR A 295 -19.58 -19.59 -1.52
C TYR A 295 -20.47 -19.35 -2.75
N SER A 296 -20.58 -18.11 -3.23
CA SER A 296 -21.37 -17.77 -4.42
C SER A 296 -20.88 -18.50 -5.68
N ILE A 297 -19.56 -18.58 -5.88
CA ILE A 297 -18.97 -19.33 -7.01
C ILE A 297 -19.34 -20.81 -6.93
N ARG A 298 -19.27 -21.41 -5.73
CA ARG A 298 -19.66 -22.82 -5.53
C ARG A 298 -21.14 -23.07 -5.77
N GLN A 299 -22.01 -22.13 -5.41
CA GLN A 299 -23.44 -22.24 -5.75
C GLN A 299 -23.67 -22.24 -7.26
N ILE A 300 -23.03 -21.32 -7.99
CA ILE A 300 -23.15 -21.23 -9.45
C ILE A 300 -22.63 -22.52 -10.09
N LEU A 301 -21.46 -23.02 -9.67
CA LEU A 301 -20.91 -24.28 -10.15
C LEU A 301 -21.85 -25.47 -9.89
N SER A 302 -22.45 -25.56 -8.70
CA SER A 302 -23.42 -26.61 -8.37
C SER A 302 -24.66 -26.59 -9.28
N ILE A 303 -25.18 -25.39 -9.60
CA ILE A 303 -26.29 -25.22 -10.54
C ILE A 303 -25.88 -25.68 -11.96
N LEU A 304 -24.69 -25.28 -12.41
CA LEU A 304 -24.18 -25.60 -13.75
C LEU A 304 -23.78 -27.07 -13.92
N ASP A 305 -23.31 -27.74 -12.86
CA ASP A 305 -23.03 -29.18 -12.85
C ASP A 305 -24.31 -30.01 -12.96
N GLY A 306 -25.43 -29.48 -12.45
CA GLY A 306 -26.76 -30.07 -12.65
C GLY A 306 -27.30 -29.99 -14.08
N LEU A 307 -26.64 -29.25 -14.97
CA LEU A 307 -27.08 -29.00 -16.34
C LEU A 307 -26.12 -29.63 -17.35
N ALA A 308 -26.64 -30.53 -18.19
CA ALA A 308 -25.89 -31.07 -19.32
C ALA A 308 -25.60 -29.98 -20.36
N ASP A 309 -24.44 -30.07 -21.00
CA ASP A 309 -23.98 -29.10 -22.00
C ASP A 309 -24.99 -28.93 -23.16
N ASP A 310 -25.59 -30.02 -23.62
CA ASP A 310 -26.61 -29.98 -24.68
C ASP A 310 -27.90 -29.26 -24.22
N ASN A 311 -28.22 -29.32 -22.93
CA ASN A 311 -29.37 -28.60 -22.37
C ASN A 311 -29.08 -27.09 -22.29
N LEU A 312 -27.84 -26.71 -21.98
CA LEU A 312 -27.41 -25.30 -21.96
C LEU A 312 -27.41 -24.69 -23.36
N LEU A 313 -26.89 -25.43 -24.36
CA LEU A 313 -26.85 -24.98 -25.75
C LEU A 313 -28.25 -24.82 -26.36
N ASN A 314 -29.18 -25.69 -25.98
CA ASN A 314 -30.56 -25.69 -26.46
C ASN A 314 -31.53 -24.92 -25.55
N TYR A 315 -31.03 -24.24 -24.52
CA TYR A 315 -31.88 -23.48 -23.62
C TYR A 315 -32.64 -22.38 -24.36
N ARG A 316 -33.87 -22.10 -23.91
CA ARG A 316 -34.72 -21.09 -24.53
C ARG A 316 -34.05 -19.72 -24.42
N SER A 317 -34.01 -18.98 -25.54
CA SER A 317 -33.57 -17.58 -25.54
C SER A 317 -34.44 -16.73 -24.62
N MET A 318 -33.79 -15.88 -23.83
CA MET A 318 -34.46 -14.87 -23.00
C MET A 318 -35.30 -13.96 -23.90
N THR A 319 -36.58 -13.77 -23.58
CA THR A 319 -37.49 -12.92 -24.35
C THR A 319 -37.87 -11.64 -23.62
N ASP A 320 -37.70 -11.60 -22.30
CA ASP A 320 -38.04 -10.41 -21.52
C ASP A 320 -37.04 -9.28 -21.78
N HIS A 321 -37.53 -8.17 -22.31
CA HIS A 321 -36.69 -7.04 -22.69
C HIS A 321 -36.01 -6.39 -21.49
N LYS A 322 -36.69 -6.32 -20.34
CA LYS A 322 -36.12 -5.77 -19.10
C LYS A 322 -34.90 -6.60 -18.68
N THR A 323 -35.04 -7.92 -18.61
CA THR A 323 -33.96 -8.86 -18.27
C THR A 323 -32.81 -8.82 -19.27
N ILE A 324 -33.09 -8.73 -20.58
CA ILE A 324 -32.05 -8.58 -21.61
C ILE A 324 -31.26 -7.28 -21.41
N MET A 325 -31.95 -6.16 -21.17
CA MET A 325 -31.29 -4.87 -20.95
C MET A 325 -30.50 -4.87 -19.63
N THR A 326 -31.04 -5.46 -18.57
CA THR A 326 -30.32 -5.70 -17.31
C THR A 326 -29.02 -6.44 -17.57
N MET A 327 -29.03 -7.55 -18.33
CA MET A 327 -27.82 -8.30 -18.68
C MET A 327 -26.79 -7.46 -19.45
N LYS A 328 -27.24 -6.63 -20.40
CA LYS A 328 -26.36 -5.71 -21.15
C LYS A 328 -25.74 -4.63 -20.27
N PHE A 329 -26.47 -4.15 -19.25
CA PHE A 329 -25.94 -3.22 -18.27
C PHE A 329 -25.04 -3.90 -17.23
N PHE A 330 -25.11 -5.23 -17.06
CA PHE A 330 -24.12 -6.01 -16.32
C PHE A 330 -22.85 -6.29 -17.14
N ASP A 331 -22.96 -6.46 -18.46
CA ASP A 331 -21.82 -6.74 -19.35
C ASP A 331 -20.70 -5.68 -19.29
N LYS A 332 -21.07 -4.40 -19.27
CA LYS A 332 -20.12 -3.29 -19.44
C LYS A 332 -19.38 -2.87 -18.15
N PRO A 333 -20.00 -2.90 -16.96
CA PRO A 333 -19.31 -2.67 -15.68
C PRO A 333 -18.29 -3.74 -15.32
N GLU A 334 -18.32 -4.95 -15.89
CA GLU A 334 -17.47 -6.07 -15.46
C GLU A 334 -15.96 -5.76 -15.57
N MET A 335 -15.51 -5.18 -16.69
CA MET A 335 -14.13 -4.74 -16.85
C MET A 335 -13.76 -3.61 -15.87
N VAL A 336 -14.73 -2.77 -15.51
CA VAL A 336 -14.56 -1.68 -14.54
C VAL A 336 -14.45 -2.23 -13.11
N ILE A 337 -15.28 -3.21 -12.77
CA ILE A 337 -15.33 -3.83 -11.45
C ILE A 337 -14.03 -4.54 -11.14
N GLN A 338 -13.40 -5.21 -12.11
CA GLN A 338 -12.06 -5.78 -11.91
C GLN A 338 -11.00 -4.75 -11.51
N GLN A 339 -11.12 -3.51 -11.99
CA GLN A 339 -10.13 -2.46 -11.72
C GLN A 339 -10.45 -1.63 -10.48
N VAL A 340 -11.74 -1.42 -10.19
CA VAL A 340 -12.19 -0.47 -9.15
C VAL A 340 -12.68 -1.19 -7.89
N GLN A 341 -13.36 -2.34 -8.01
CA GLN A 341 -13.92 -3.10 -6.89
C GLN A 341 -13.91 -4.61 -7.17
N PRO A 342 -12.72 -5.27 -7.23
CA PRO A 342 -12.60 -6.67 -7.68
C PRO A 342 -13.40 -7.66 -6.81
N GLU A 343 -13.77 -7.26 -5.59
CA GLU A 343 -14.63 -8.05 -4.72
C GLU A 343 -16.02 -8.27 -5.32
N LEU A 344 -16.60 -7.31 -6.04
CA LEU A 344 -17.96 -7.39 -6.58
C LEU A 344 -18.11 -8.33 -7.80
N GLN A 345 -17.01 -8.89 -8.31
CA GLN A 345 -16.96 -9.65 -9.55
C GLN A 345 -17.97 -10.83 -9.67
N PRO A 346 -18.29 -11.61 -8.61
CA PRO A 346 -19.20 -12.75 -8.74
C PRO A 346 -20.65 -12.40 -9.09
N PHE A 347 -21.07 -11.17 -8.82
CA PHE A 347 -22.46 -10.73 -8.99
C PHE A 347 -22.85 -10.50 -10.46
N ILE A 348 -21.89 -10.53 -11.39
CA ILE A 348 -22.08 -10.04 -12.77
C ILE A 348 -22.06 -11.19 -13.81
N THR A 349 -22.21 -12.42 -13.35
CA THR A 349 -21.97 -13.64 -14.14
C THR A 349 -23.13 -14.07 -15.07
N ALA A 350 -24.14 -13.23 -15.29
CA ALA A 350 -25.40 -13.64 -15.94
C ALA A 350 -25.46 -13.44 -17.47
N SER A 351 -24.41 -12.90 -18.09
CA SER A 351 -24.38 -12.56 -19.52
C SER A 351 -23.35 -13.39 -20.30
N PRO A 352 -23.36 -13.43 -21.65
CA PRO A 352 -22.37 -14.18 -22.42
C PRO A 352 -20.92 -13.73 -22.12
N ILE A 353 -20.70 -12.43 -21.96
CA ILE A 353 -19.41 -11.87 -21.55
C ILE A 353 -19.15 -12.22 -20.07
N GLY A 354 -20.12 -12.04 -19.17
CA GLY A 354 -20.01 -12.43 -17.76
C GLY A 354 -19.68 -13.92 -17.58
N PHE A 355 -20.20 -14.80 -18.44
CA PHE A 355 -19.91 -16.23 -18.46
C PHE A 355 -18.50 -16.52 -18.98
N ALA A 356 -18.01 -15.74 -19.96
CA ALA A 356 -16.61 -15.79 -20.38
C ALA A 356 -15.67 -15.38 -19.23
N TYR A 357 -16.00 -14.29 -18.53
CA TYR A 357 -15.26 -13.87 -17.32
C TYR A 357 -15.31 -14.91 -16.21
N PHE A 358 -16.47 -15.53 -15.98
CA PHE A 358 -16.62 -16.61 -15.00
C PHE A 358 -15.69 -17.80 -15.33
N SER A 359 -15.57 -18.17 -16.61
CA SER A 359 -14.64 -19.22 -17.05
C SER A 359 -13.16 -18.87 -16.76
N VAL A 360 -12.77 -17.61 -16.97
CA VAL A 360 -11.43 -17.10 -16.63
C VAL A 360 -11.20 -17.11 -15.12
N LEU A 361 -12.20 -16.69 -14.34
CA LEU A 361 -12.12 -16.61 -12.89
C LEU A 361 -11.90 -17.99 -12.26
N ILE A 362 -12.70 -18.98 -12.65
CA ILE A 362 -12.57 -20.36 -12.15
C ILE A 362 -11.22 -20.97 -12.54
N SER A 363 -10.76 -20.70 -13.77
CA SER A 363 -9.44 -21.14 -14.24
C SER A 363 -8.32 -20.56 -13.36
N LYS A 364 -8.40 -19.27 -13.02
CA LYS A 364 -7.45 -18.61 -12.11
C LYS A 364 -7.52 -19.15 -10.67
N MET A 365 -8.67 -19.63 -10.24
CA MET A 365 -8.86 -20.29 -8.94
C MET A 365 -8.35 -21.74 -8.91
N GLY A 366 -7.89 -22.28 -10.05
CA GLY A 366 -7.24 -23.58 -10.15
C GLY A 366 -8.10 -24.69 -10.77
N ASP A 367 -9.38 -24.47 -11.04
CA ASP A 367 -10.23 -25.45 -11.73
C ASP A 367 -10.24 -25.20 -13.25
N LEU A 368 -9.14 -25.63 -13.87
CA LEU A 368 -8.94 -25.52 -15.32
C LEU A 368 -9.92 -26.35 -16.14
N ASN A 369 -10.51 -27.41 -15.57
CA ASN A 369 -11.42 -28.30 -16.28
C ASN A 369 -12.78 -27.64 -16.50
N SER A 370 -13.35 -27.06 -15.43
CA SER A 370 -14.59 -26.28 -15.52
C SER A 370 -14.39 -25.04 -16.39
N GLY A 371 -13.26 -24.34 -16.24
CA GLY A 371 -12.88 -23.24 -17.12
C GLY A 371 -12.87 -23.62 -18.60
N ARG A 372 -12.21 -24.74 -18.95
CA ARG A 372 -12.16 -25.27 -20.32
C ARG A 372 -13.54 -25.65 -20.85
N ARG A 373 -14.38 -26.31 -20.02
CA ARG A 373 -15.76 -26.69 -20.38
C ARG A 373 -16.58 -25.47 -20.79
N PHE A 374 -16.51 -24.39 -20.01
CA PHE A 374 -17.27 -23.17 -20.29
C PHE A 374 -16.76 -22.41 -21.52
N VAL A 375 -15.45 -22.38 -21.76
CA VAL A 375 -14.87 -21.84 -23.00
C VAL A 375 -15.38 -22.60 -24.22
N HIS A 376 -15.47 -23.93 -24.15
CA HIS A 376 -16.00 -24.75 -25.25
C HIS A 376 -17.48 -24.48 -25.54
N LEU A 377 -18.29 -24.33 -24.48
CA LEU A 377 -19.70 -23.96 -24.59
C LEU A 377 -19.89 -22.59 -25.26
N LEU A 378 -19.10 -21.59 -24.86
CA LEU A 378 -19.13 -20.26 -25.47
C LEU A 378 -18.77 -20.28 -26.95
N LYS A 379 -17.72 -21.03 -27.32
CA LYS A 379 -17.33 -21.21 -28.73
C LYS A 379 -18.47 -21.83 -29.55
N LYS A 380 -19.14 -22.87 -29.03
CA LYS A 380 -20.30 -23.48 -29.69
C LYS A 380 -21.46 -22.50 -29.87
N LEU A 381 -21.80 -21.72 -28.84
CA LEU A 381 -22.86 -20.71 -28.93
C LEU A 381 -22.57 -19.68 -30.03
N ILE A 382 -21.32 -19.22 -30.16
CA ILE A 382 -20.90 -18.29 -31.21
C ILE A 382 -21.00 -18.94 -32.60
N GLN A 383 -20.56 -20.20 -32.73
CA GLN A 383 -20.64 -20.97 -33.98
C GLN A 383 -22.09 -21.18 -34.45
N ASP A 384 -23.03 -21.38 -33.52
CA ASP A 384 -24.47 -21.51 -33.77
C ASP A 384 -25.15 -20.16 -34.08
N ASN A 385 -24.36 -19.12 -34.38
CA ASN A 385 -24.80 -17.75 -34.65
C ASN A 385 -25.53 -17.06 -33.49
N LYS A 386 -25.44 -17.57 -32.26
CA LYS A 386 -25.96 -16.88 -31.07
C LYS A 386 -24.92 -15.86 -30.60
N PHE A 387 -25.37 -14.65 -30.24
CA PHE A 387 -24.53 -13.60 -29.65
C PHE A 387 -23.38 -13.05 -30.53
N LYS A 388 -23.54 -12.99 -31.86
CA LYS A 388 -22.51 -12.46 -32.79
C LYS A 388 -22.00 -11.06 -32.45
N GLU A 389 -22.85 -10.21 -31.90
CA GLU A 389 -22.54 -8.82 -31.54
C GLU A 389 -21.43 -8.71 -30.48
N VAL A 390 -21.21 -9.77 -29.69
CA VAL A 390 -20.20 -9.80 -28.61
C VAL A 390 -19.15 -10.88 -28.84
N ALA A 391 -19.08 -11.45 -30.04
CA ALA A 391 -18.23 -12.59 -30.34
C ALA A 391 -16.74 -12.27 -30.17
N GLY A 392 -16.27 -11.10 -30.65
CA GLY A 392 -14.86 -10.72 -30.49
C GLY A 392 -14.48 -10.48 -29.03
N GLU A 393 -15.32 -9.78 -28.26
CA GLU A 393 -15.15 -9.61 -26.81
C GLU A 393 -15.05 -10.97 -26.08
N VAL A 394 -15.98 -11.91 -26.35
CA VAL A 394 -15.97 -13.25 -25.73
C VAL A 394 -14.74 -14.07 -26.15
N ILE A 395 -14.34 -14.01 -27.42
CA ILE A 395 -13.15 -14.73 -27.91
C ILE A 395 -11.88 -14.15 -27.28
N ALA A 396 -11.75 -12.84 -27.19
CA ALA A 396 -10.61 -12.18 -26.54
C ALA A 396 -10.46 -12.63 -25.08
N MET A 397 -11.57 -12.65 -24.33
CA MET A 397 -11.57 -13.06 -22.93
C MET A 397 -11.24 -14.55 -22.74
N THR A 398 -11.85 -15.42 -23.55
CA THR A 398 -11.63 -16.88 -23.46
C THR A 398 -10.24 -17.31 -23.96
N THR A 399 -9.58 -16.53 -24.81
CA THR A 399 -8.18 -16.74 -25.21
C THR A 399 -7.25 -16.75 -24.00
N GLY A 400 -7.54 -15.94 -22.97
CA GLY A 400 -6.79 -15.94 -21.72
C GLY A 400 -6.79 -17.28 -20.98
N VAL A 401 -7.87 -18.07 -21.09
CA VAL A 401 -7.95 -19.43 -20.53
C VAL A 401 -7.19 -20.43 -21.41
N GLN A 402 -7.26 -20.27 -22.74
CA GLN A 402 -6.55 -21.12 -23.69
C GLN A 402 -5.03 -21.01 -23.56
N CYS A 403 -4.50 -19.85 -23.17
CA CYS A 403 -3.08 -19.67 -22.85
C CYS A 403 -2.55 -20.68 -21.82
N TYR A 404 -3.40 -21.15 -20.90
CA TYR A 404 -3.02 -22.13 -19.88
C TYR A 404 -3.13 -23.58 -20.34
N LEU A 405 -3.73 -23.83 -21.52
CA LEU A 405 -4.23 -25.15 -21.91
C LEU A 405 -3.79 -25.59 -23.31
N GLU A 406 -3.46 -24.65 -24.19
CA GLU A 406 -3.19 -24.88 -25.61
C GLU A 406 -1.81 -24.35 -26.03
N LEU A 407 -1.33 -24.81 -27.18
CA LEU A 407 -0.12 -24.30 -27.80
C LEU A 407 -0.32 -22.85 -28.27
N MET A 408 0.71 -22.02 -28.12
CA MET A 408 0.68 -20.60 -28.49
C MET A 408 0.16 -20.33 -29.91
N GLN A 409 0.41 -21.21 -30.88
CA GLN A 409 -0.11 -21.06 -32.25
C GLN A 409 -1.65 -21.12 -32.31
N SER A 410 -2.28 -22.01 -31.53
CA SER A 410 -3.75 -22.13 -31.45
C SER A 410 -4.37 -20.91 -30.78
N VAL A 411 -3.71 -20.42 -29.73
CA VAL A 411 -4.09 -19.20 -28.99
C VAL A 411 -4.05 -17.98 -29.90
N VAL A 412 -2.97 -17.80 -30.67
CA VAL A 412 -2.83 -16.68 -31.63
C VAL A 412 -3.89 -16.78 -32.73
N SER A 413 -4.18 -17.97 -33.26
CA SER A 413 -5.25 -18.17 -34.25
C SER A 413 -6.62 -17.76 -33.69
N SER A 414 -6.94 -18.19 -32.47
CA SER A 414 -8.20 -17.83 -31.80
C SER A 414 -8.28 -16.31 -31.56
N HIS A 415 -7.18 -15.66 -31.19
CA HIS A 415 -7.14 -14.20 -31.02
C HIS A 415 -7.44 -13.46 -32.33
N LEU A 416 -6.83 -13.87 -33.44
CA LEU A 416 -7.05 -13.29 -34.77
C LEU A 416 -8.50 -13.49 -35.26
N GLU A 417 -9.12 -14.62 -34.94
CA GLU A 417 -10.55 -14.86 -35.22
C GLU A 417 -11.45 -13.88 -34.46
N GLY A 418 -11.12 -13.57 -33.21
CA GLY A 418 -11.81 -12.56 -32.40
C GLY A 418 -11.70 -11.16 -33.00
N GLU A 419 -10.48 -10.75 -33.37
CA GLU A 419 -10.23 -9.46 -34.01
C GLU A 419 -11.00 -9.33 -35.34
N ALA A 420 -11.01 -10.39 -36.15
CA ALA A 420 -11.77 -10.43 -37.40
C ALA A 420 -13.28 -10.38 -37.17
N ALA A 421 -13.78 -10.89 -36.04
CA ALA A 421 -15.19 -10.81 -35.67
C ALA A 421 -15.60 -9.38 -35.30
N ASP A 422 -14.79 -8.66 -34.50
CA ASP A 422 -15.07 -7.27 -34.10
C ASP A 422 -14.99 -6.29 -35.29
N LYS A 423 -14.00 -6.46 -36.17
CA LYS A 423 -13.85 -5.61 -37.38
C LYS A 423 -15.03 -5.70 -38.35
N ARG A 424 -15.89 -6.72 -38.24
CA ARG A 424 -17.12 -6.84 -39.05
C ARG A 424 -18.26 -5.95 -38.56
N PHE A 425 -18.20 -5.45 -37.33
CA PHE A 425 -19.26 -4.66 -36.71
C PHE A 425 -18.87 -3.21 -36.42
N ASP A 426 -17.58 -2.87 -36.34
CA ASP A 426 -17.11 -1.48 -36.20
C ASP A 426 -16.23 -1.01 -37.39
N PRO A 427 -16.74 -0.13 -38.27
CA PRO A 427 -15.98 0.40 -39.40
C PRO A 427 -14.79 1.27 -39.00
N MET A 428 -14.76 1.83 -37.78
CA MET A 428 -13.64 2.65 -37.30
C MET A 428 -12.37 1.82 -37.11
N CYS A 429 -12.50 0.56 -36.67
CA CYS A 429 -11.39 -0.37 -36.48
C CYS A 429 -10.74 -0.87 -37.78
N SER A 430 -11.32 -0.58 -38.94
CA SER A 430 -10.77 -0.97 -40.26
C SER A 430 -9.71 0.00 -40.80
N LYS A 431 -9.50 1.14 -40.14
CA LYS A 431 -8.61 2.24 -40.57
C LYS A 431 -7.32 2.39 -39.75
N ILE A 432 -7.15 1.57 -38.71
CA ILE A 432 -5.92 1.45 -37.90
C ILE A 432 -5.23 0.17 -38.34
#